data_AF-A0A518K5Q1-F1
#
_entry.id   AF-A0A518K5Q1-F1
#
_cell.length_a   1.000
_cell.length_b   1.000
_cell.length_c   1.000
_cell.angle_alpha   90.00
_cell.angle_beta   90.00
_cell.angle_gamma   90.00
#
_symmetry.space_group_name_H-M   'P 1'
#
loop_
_entity.id
_entity.type
_entity.pdbx_description
1 polymer ?
#
loop_
_entity_poly.entity_id
_entity_poly.type
_entity_poly.pdbx_seq_one_letter_code
_entity_poly.pdbx_strand_id
1 'polypeptide(L)'
;MAGQTSYGFDYRVDATRPASTVPNCPPPIADSPLCMATPTSIAAYLVLFATAAVLFVFVNLTLGRLLRPKNPSVEKGEIYECGETVIGSSFVQFDIRFYVVALLFIVFDVEVAFFFPWAVVFGKATHLVSTADAAATAEGPAAEVWNAALVQQLNELGMSAGATAADVAAAAQTLTWGLFADILVFFAVLMVGFAYVWSRGDLNWVRTTVNAAPGYDQSATTPRAA
;
A
#
# COMPACT_ATOMS: atom_id res chain seq x y z
N MET A 1 -55.02 -0.74 6.36
CA MET A 1 -54.10 -1.81 5.91
C MET A 1 -53.46 -1.34 4.61
N ALA A 2 -52.16 -1.56 4.47
CA ALA A 2 -51.20 -0.76 3.73
C ALA A 2 -51.39 -0.71 2.20
N GLY A 3 -51.17 0.49 1.63
CA GLY A 3 -51.01 0.70 0.19
C GLY A 3 -49.59 0.31 -0.24
N GLN A 4 -49.50 -0.55 -1.25
CA GLN A 4 -48.25 -0.89 -1.91
C GLN A 4 -47.93 0.19 -2.93
N THR A 5 -46.97 1.06 -2.62
CA THR A 5 -46.28 1.90 -3.63
C THR A 5 -45.37 1.01 -4.46
N SER A 6 -45.83 0.71 -5.68
CA SER A 6 -45.05 0.05 -6.73
C SER A 6 -43.99 1.04 -7.24
N TYR A 7 -42.74 0.83 -6.87
CA TYR A 7 -41.60 1.49 -7.53
C TYR A 7 -41.28 0.71 -8.80
N GLY A 8 -42.03 0.98 -9.87
CA GLY A 8 -41.71 0.49 -11.21
C GLY A 8 -40.56 1.31 -11.77
N PHE A 9 -39.36 0.71 -11.82
CA PHE A 9 -38.22 1.29 -12.54
C PHE A 9 -38.38 0.91 -14.03
N ASP A 10 -38.85 1.85 -14.83
CA ASP A 10 -39.00 1.71 -16.28
C ASP A 10 -37.61 1.82 -16.94
N TYR A 11 -37.06 0.70 -17.41
CA TYR A 11 -35.76 0.64 -18.09
C TYR A 11 -35.85 1.07 -19.57
N ARG A 12 -36.68 2.07 -19.88
CA ARG A 12 -36.75 2.63 -21.23
C ARG A 12 -35.56 3.56 -21.42
N VAL A 13 -34.58 3.11 -22.22
CA VAL A 13 -33.44 3.94 -22.65
C VAL A 13 -33.99 5.11 -23.47
N ASP A 14 -34.06 6.28 -22.85
CA ASP A 14 -34.49 7.51 -23.49
C ASP A 14 -33.33 8.08 -24.33
N ALA A 15 -33.35 7.78 -25.64
CA ALA A 15 -32.31 8.19 -26.59
C ALA A 15 -32.28 9.71 -26.89
N THR A 16 -33.08 10.51 -26.18
CA THR A 16 -33.18 11.97 -26.38
C THR A 16 -32.37 12.80 -25.39
N ARG A 17 -31.71 12.19 -24.39
CA ARG A 17 -30.87 12.92 -23.43
C ARG A 17 -29.46 13.16 -24.00
N PRO A 18 -28.96 14.41 -24.00
CA PRO A 18 -27.59 14.69 -24.42
C PRO A 18 -26.59 14.03 -23.47
N ALA A 19 -25.61 13.33 -24.06
CA ALA A 19 -24.48 12.73 -23.38
C ALA A 19 -23.51 13.82 -22.86
N SER A 20 -23.91 14.56 -21.83
CA SER A 20 -23.06 15.59 -21.23
C SER A 20 -22.62 15.20 -19.82
N THR A 21 -21.35 14.81 -19.76
CA THR A 21 -20.35 15.21 -18.74
C THR A 21 -20.27 14.49 -17.39
N VAL A 22 -20.30 13.15 -17.34
CA VAL A 22 -19.41 12.34 -16.46
C VAL A 22 -19.24 10.95 -17.09
N PRO A 23 -18.02 10.48 -17.46
CA PRO A 23 -17.87 9.27 -18.28
C PRO A 23 -18.26 7.92 -17.64
N ASN A 24 -18.60 7.83 -16.34
CA ASN A 24 -18.68 6.52 -15.67
C ASN A 24 -19.75 6.37 -14.55
N CYS A 25 -20.84 7.15 -14.53
CA CYS A 25 -21.93 6.92 -13.56
C CYS A 25 -23.25 6.55 -14.25
N PRO A 26 -23.86 5.38 -13.92
CA PRO A 26 -25.21 5.08 -14.35
C PRO A 26 -26.21 6.03 -13.65
N PRO A 27 -27.23 6.58 -14.35
CA PRO A 27 -28.34 7.27 -13.68
C PRO A 27 -29.17 6.22 -12.91
N PRO A 28 -29.46 6.37 -11.61
CA PRO A 28 -29.86 7.60 -10.88
C PRO A 28 -28.81 8.15 -9.88
N ILE A 29 -27.55 7.74 -9.97
CA ILE A 29 -26.51 8.01 -8.95
C ILE A 29 -25.58 9.19 -9.33
N ALA A 30 -25.80 9.81 -10.50
CA ALA A 30 -24.99 10.91 -11.03
C ALA A 30 -24.97 12.15 -10.12
N ASP A 31 -26.04 12.38 -9.36
CA ASP A 31 -26.18 13.51 -8.44
C ASP A 31 -25.68 13.19 -7.01
N SER A 32 -25.20 11.97 -6.77
CA SER A 32 -24.65 11.60 -5.46
C SER A 32 -23.25 12.22 -5.28
N PRO A 33 -22.92 12.74 -4.07
CA PRO A 33 -21.62 13.34 -3.80
C PRO A 33 -20.45 12.35 -3.95
N LEU A 34 -20.73 11.04 -3.97
CA LEU A 34 -19.75 9.98 -4.22
C LEU A 34 -19.39 9.86 -5.70
N CYS A 35 -20.30 10.18 -6.62
CA CYS A 35 -20.06 10.15 -8.07
C CYS A 35 -19.30 11.40 -8.57
N MET A 36 -19.44 12.53 -7.89
CA MET A 36 -18.78 13.81 -8.24
C MET A 36 -17.42 14.03 -7.56
N ALA A 37 -16.80 12.98 -7.00
CA ALA A 37 -15.48 13.06 -6.38
C ALA A 37 -14.39 13.28 -7.44
N THR A 38 -14.24 14.52 -7.90
CA THR A 38 -13.14 14.94 -8.77
C THR A 38 -11.79 14.66 -8.09
N PRO A 39 -10.71 14.42 -8.84
CA PRO A 39 -9.36 14.29 -8.27
C PRO A 39 -9.02 15.45 -7.32
N THR A 40 -9.51 16.64 -7.63
CA THR A 40 -9.38 17.86 -6.81
C THR A 40 -10.09 17.74 -5.46
N SER A 41 -11.30 17.16 -5.41
CA SER A 41 -12.00 16.93 -4.14
C SER A 41 -11.31 15.88 -3.26
N ILE A 42 -10.76 14.80 -3.85
CA ILE A 42 -10.00 13.80 -3.08
C ILE A 42 -8.76 14.46 -2.47
N ALA A 43 -8.00 15.21 -3.27
CA ALA A 43 -6.84 15.95 -2.78
C ALA A 43 -7.23 16.96 -1.67
N ALA A 44 -8.36 17.67 -1.84
CA ALA A 44 -8.85 18.59 -0.82
C ALA A 44 -9.18 17.89 0.50
N TYR A 45 -9.82 16.72 0.47
CA TYR A 45 -10.07 15.93 1.69
C TYR A 45 -8.78 15.44 2.35
N LEU A 46 -7.80 15.00 1.57
CA LEU A 46 -6.50 14.58 2.10
C LEU A 46 -5.76 15.74 2.77
N VAL A 47 -5.75 16.92 2.14
CA VAL A 47 -5.13 18.13 2.71
C VAL A 47 -5.85 18.56 3.97
N LEU A 48 -7.18 18.55 3.97
CA LEU A 48 -8.00 18.88 5.13
C LEU A 48 -7.68 17.93 6.30
N PHE A 49 -7.67 16.62 6.05
CA PHE A 49 -7.37 15.60 7.05
C PHE A 49 -5.95 15.75 7.60
N ALA A 50 -4.94 15.89 6.74
CA ALA A 50 -3.55 16.08 7.15
C ALA A 50 -3.38 17.35 7.98
N THR A 51 -4.00 18.45 7.56
CA THR A 51 -3.98 19.73 8.28
C THR A 51 -4.64 19.59 9.64
N ALA A 52 -5.81 18.95 9.72
CA ALA A 52 -6.50 18.69 10.97
C ALA A 52 -5.66 17.83 11.93
N ALA A 53 -4.99 16.78 11.43
CA ALA A 53 -4.10 15.93 12.22
C ALA A 53 -2.90 16.72 12.79
N VAL A 54 -2.25 17.53 11.95
CA VAL A 54 -1.15 18.40 12.37
C VAL A 54 -1.64 19.40 13.41
N LEU A 55 -2.73 20.11 13.15
CA LEU A 55 -3.30 21.06 14.10
C LEU A 55 -3.68 20.39 15.42
N PHE A 56 -4.26 19.20 15.37
CA PHE A 56 -4.59 18.44 16.58
C PHE A 56 -3.35 18.17 17.44
N VAL A 57 -2.24 17.71 16.85
CA VAL A 57 -0.97 17.50 17.57
C VAL A 57 -0.44 18.82 18.14
N PHE A 58 -0.36 19.88 17.32
CA PHE A 58 0.21 21.16 17.73
C PHE A 58 -0.63 21.90 18.79
N VAL A 59 -1.95 21.87 18.69
CA VAL A 59 -2.86 22.47 19.67
C VAL A 59 -2.68 21.78 21.02
N ASN A 60 -2.67 20.44 21.05
CA ASN A 60 -2.48 19.70 22.31
C ASN A 60 -1.09 19.93 22.92
N LEU A 61 -0.02 19.93 22.11
CA LEU A 61 1.33 20.23 22.60
C LEU A 61 1.45 21.68 23.12
N THR A 62 0.84 22.65 22.42
CA THR A 62 0.86 24.06 22.82
C THR A 62 0.04 24.29 24.09
N LEU A 63 -1.14 23.69 24.17
CA LEU A 63 -2.00 23.73 25.36
C LEU A 63 -1.29 23.09 26.56
N GLY A 64 -0.67 21.92 26.37
CA GLY A 64 0.13 21.26 27.40
C GLY A 64 1.31 22.12 27.86
N ARG A 65 2.00 22.80 26.95
CA ARG A 65 3.08 23.75 27.28
C ARG A 65 2.57 24.98 28.04
N LEU A 66 1.36 25.46 27.76
CA LEU A 66 0.78 26.64 28.41
C LEU A 66 0.24 26.33 29.80
N LEU A 67 -0.43 25.18 29.97
CA LEU A 67 -1.00 24.76 31.26
C LEU A 67 0.04 24.19 32.24
N ARG A 68 1.15 23.63 31.74
CA ARG A 68 2.18 22.99 32.56
C ARG A 68 2.91 24.00 33.46
N PRO A 69 2.96 23.78 34.79
CA PRO A 69 3.84 24.54 35.69
C PRO A 69 5.31 24.40 35.30
N LYS A 70 6.00 25.54 35.16
CA LYS A 70 7.42 25.59 34.83
C LYS A 70 8.24 25.64 36.13
N ASN A 71 8.86 24.52 36.51
CA ASN A 71 9.77 24.42 37.66
C ASN A 71 11.07 23.70 37.24
N PRO A 72 11.97 24.38 36.50
CA PRO A 72 13.27 23.82 36.11
C PRO A 72 14.20 23.75 37.33
N SER A 73 14.89 22.63 37.49
CA SER A 73 15.97 22.43 38.47
C SER A 73 17.12 21.71 37.78
N VAL A 74 18.35 21.85 38.31
CA VAL A 74 19.55 21.23 37.75
C VAL A 74 19.35 19.72 37.62
N GLU A 75 18.92 19.05 38.70
CA GLU A 75 18.65 17.61 38.73
C GLU A 75 17.62 17.12 37.69
N LYS A 76 16.61 17.93 37.33
CA LYS A 76 15.61 17.55 36.30
C LYS A 76 16.13 17.69 34.87
N GLY A 77 17.24 18.41 34.69
CA GLY A 77 17.92 18.59 33.41
C GLY A 77 19.07 17.59 33.17
N GLU A 78 19.47 16.86 34.21
CA GLU A 78 20.51 15.82 34.12
C GLU A 78 19.97 14.54 33.45
N ILE A 79 20.88 13.78 32.85
CA ILE A 79 20.57 12.47 32.25
C ILE A 79 20.24 11.49 33.38
N TYR A 80 19.21 10.65 33.17
CA TYR A 80 18.83 9.63 34.15
C TYR A 80 19.88 8.52 34.23
N GLU A 81 20.58 8.44 35.37
CA GLU A 81 21.64 7.46 35.65
C GLU A 81 21.45 6.84 37.05
N CYS A 82 20.21 6.48 37.40
CA CYS A 82 19.85 5.87 38.69
C CYS A 82 20.32 6.63 39.96
N GLY A 83 20.62 7.93 39.83
CA GLY A 83 21.08 8.80 40.93
C GLY A 83 22.61 8.96 41.02
N GLU A 84 23.38 8.34 40.13
CA GLU A 84 24.82 8.53 40.02
C GLU A 84 25.19 9.58 38.96
N THR A 85 26.42 10.09 39.04
CA THR A 85 26.95 10.97 37.99
C THR A 85 27.34 10.16 36.76
N VAL A 86 27.07 10.67 35.57
CA VAL A 86 27.44 10.00 34.31
C VAL A 86 28.97 9.94 34.19
N ILE A 87 29.52 8.74 34.12
CA ILE A 87 30.96 8.52 33.93
C ILE A 87 31.16 7.71 32.64
N GLY A 88 32.04 8.19 31.77
CA GLY A 88 32.39 7.52 30.52
C GLY A 88 31.77 8.18 29.29
N SER A 89 32.06 7.61 28.12
CA SER A 89 31.56 8.11 26.84
C SER A 89 30.22 7.48 26.48
N SER A 90 29.30 8.28 25.94
CA SER A 90 28.05 7.78 25.35
C SER A 90 28.24 7.06 24.00
N PHE A 91 29.47 7.04 23.46
CA PHE A 91 29.80 6.35 22.22
C PHE A 91 30.08 4.87 22.49
N VAL A 92 29.12 4.02 22.13
CA VAL A 92 29.25 2.56 22.16
C VAL A 92 29.22 2.01 20.73
N GLN A 93 29.94 0.91 20.49
CA GLN A 93 29.85 0.18 19.23
C GLN A 93 28.57 -0.63 19.22
N PHE A 94 27.61 -0.23 18.38
CA PHE A 94 26.40 -1.01 18.15
C PHE A 94 26.69 -2.23 17.27
N ASP A 95 25.94 -3.31 17.49
CA ASP A 95 26.05 -4.51 16.66
C ASP A 95 25.67 -4.18 15.20
N ILE A 96 26.43 -4.70 14.23
CA ILE A 96 26.17 -4.51 12.80
C ILE A 96 24.79 -5.04 12.36
N ARG A 97 24.15 -5.91 13.15
CA ARG A 97 22.81 -6.45 12.85
C ARG A 97 21.75 -5.37 12.67
N PHE A 98 21.84 -4.24 13.38
CA PHE A 98 20.93 -3.11 13.16
C PHE A 98 21.03 -2.56 11.73
N TYR A 99 22.24 -2.52 11.17
CA TYR A 99 22.48 -2.13 9.79
C TYR A 99 21.93 -3.15 8.79
N VAL A 100 22.10 -4.46 9.04
CA VAL A 100 21.56 -5.51 8.16
C VAL A 100 20.04 -5.44 8.06
N VAL A 101 19.35 -5.24 9.19
CA VAL A 101 17.88 -5.11 9.20
C VAL A 101 17.44 -3.85 8.45
N ALA A 102 18.13 -2.72 8.65
CA ALA A 102 17.83 -1.48 7.92
C ALA A 102 18.07 -1.62 6.41
N LEU A 103 19.16 -2.29 6.01
CA LEU A 103 19.45 -2.56 4.60
C LEU A 103 18.40 -3.48 3.97
N LEU A 104 18.00 -4.55 4.68
CA LEU A 104 16.93 -5.45 4.23
C LEU A 104 15.60 -4.71 4.07
N PHE A 105 15.27 -3.81 5.00
CA PHE A 105 14.08 -2.96 4.90
C PHE A 105 14.11 -2.09 3.64
N ILE A 106 15.22 -1.39 3.37
CA ILE A 106 15.35 -0.53 2.18
C ILE A 106 15.20 -1.33 0.89
N VAL A 107 15.84 -2.50 0.82
CA VAL A 107 15.72 -3.39 -0.35
C VAL A 107 14.26 -3.80 -0.50
N PHE A 108 13.62 -4.37 0.52
CA PHE A 108 12.22 -4.81 0.43
C PHE A 108 11.25 -3.66 0.13
N ASP A 109 11.47 -2.46 0.67
CA ASP A 109 10.64 -1.27 0.43
C ASP A 109 10.68 -0.83 -1.05
N VAL A 110 11.88 -0.76 -1.63
CA VAL A 110 12.05 -0.50 -3.07
C VAL A 110 11.39 -1.58 -3.92
N GLU A 111 11.49 -2.85 -3.50
CA GLU A 111 10.93 -3.97 -4.25
C GLU A 111 9.40 -3.96 -4.23
N VAL A 112 8.78 -3.59 -3.09
CA VAL A 112 7.33 -3.37 -3.00
C VAL A 112 6.90 -2.14 -3.82
N ALA A 113 7.74 -1.12 -3.97
CA ALA A 113 7.43 0.01 -4.83
C ALA A 113 7.21 -0.40 -6.30
N PHE A 114 7.89 -1.46 -6.76
CA PHE A 114 7.66 -2.03 -8.11
C PHE A 114 6.33 -2.78 -8.25
N PHE A 115 5.67 -3.18 -7.16
CA PHE A 115 4.35 -3.81 -7.23
C PHE A 115 3.26 -2.83 -7.69
N PHE A 116 3.40 -1.52 -7.42
CA PHE A 116 2.39 -0.54 -7.80
C PHE A 116 2.19 -0.41 -9.32
N PRO A 117 3.23 -0.13 -10.14
CA PRO A 117 3.05 -0.06 -11.58
C PRO A 117 2.59 -1.39 -12.17
N TRP A 118 3.11 -2.52 -11.68
CA TRP A 118 2.64 -3.85 -12.09
C TRP A 118 1.14 -4.03 -11.81
N ALA A 119 0.68 -3.73 -10.59
CA ALA A 119 -0.70 -3.92 -10.18
C ALA A 119 -1.68 -3.07 -11.00
N VAL A 120 -1.29 -1.83 -11.35
CA VAL A 120 -2.10 -0.95 -12.20
C VAL A 120 -2.24 -1.53 -13.60
N VAL A 121 -1.16 -2.01 -14.22
CA VAL A 121 -1.21 -2.57 -15.58
C VAL A 121 -1.94 -3.91 -15.59
N PHE A 122 -1.67 -4.80 -14.62
CA PHE A 122 -2.35 -6.09 -14.48
C PHE A 122 -3.86 -5.92 -14.29
N GLY A 123 -4.29 -4.96 -13.46
CA GLY A 123 -5.70 -4.63 -13.26
C GLY A 123 -6.37 -4.15 -14.54
N LYS A 124 -5.71 -3.25 -15.29
CA LYS A 124 -6.21 -2.79 -16.59
C LYS A 124 -6.30 -3.92 -17.62
N ALA A 125 -5.28 -4.78 -17.71
CA ALA A 125 -5.27 -5.92 -18.63
C ALA A 125 -6.40 -6.92 -18.34
N THR A 126 -6.67 -7.18 -17.06
CA THR A 126 -7.77 -8.07 -16.64
C THR A 126 -9.14 -7.48 -16.98
N HIS A 127 -9.32 -6.16 -16.78
CA HIS A 127 -10.55 -5.46 -17.15
C HIS A 127 -10.73 -5.34 -18.67
N LEU A 128 -9.64 -5.29 -19.43
CA LEU A 128 -9.69 -5.37 -20.89
C LEU A 128 -10.24 -6.71 -21.38
N VAL A 129 -9.86 -7.83 -20.75
CA VAL A 129 -10.38 -9.15 -21.13
C VAL A 129 -11.91 -9.18 -20.99
N SER A 130 -12.44 -8.75 -19.84
CA SER A 130 -13.88 -8.77 -19.60
C SER A 130 -14.66 -7.82 -20.51
N THR A 131 -14.10 -6.65 -20.83
CA THR A 131 -14.73 -5.70 -21.75
C THR A 131 -14.63 -6.13 -23.21
N ALA A 132 -13.54 -6.77 -23.62
CA ALA A 132 -13.39 -7.33 -24.96
C ALA A 132 -14.35 -8.50 -25.19
N ASP A 133 -14.53 -9.38 -24.20
CA ASP A 133 -15.51 -10.47 -24.23
C ASP A 133 -16.96 -9.94 -24.33
N ALA A 134 -17.29 -8.89 -23.56
CA ALA A 134 -18.59 -8.23 -23.62
C ALA A 134 -18.82 -7.55 -24.98
N ALA A 135 -17.80 -6.88 -25.54
CA ALA A 135 -17.87 -6.25 -26.85
C ALA A 135 -18.04 -7.28 -27.99
N ALA A 136 -17.41 -8.45 -27.87
CA ALA A 136 -17.49 -9.51 -28.88
C ALA A 136 -18.87 -10.17 -28.98
N THR A 137 -19.66 -10.14 -27.90
CA THR A 137 -21.00 -10.76 -27.82
C THR A 137 -22.15 -9.76 -27.90
N ALA A 138 -21.85 -8.46 -27.85
CA ALA A 138 -22.86 -7.41 -27.90
C ALA A 138 -23.42 -7.23 -29.32
N GLU A 139 -24.74 -7.10 -29.42
CA GLU A 139 -25.45 -6.80 -30.66
C GLU A 139 -26.25 -5.49 -30.55
N GLY A 140 -26.51 -4.85 -31.69
CA GLY A 140 -27.31 -3.63 -31.74
C GLY A 140 -26.67 -2.43 -31.02
N PRO A 141 -27.46 -1.52 -30.43
CA PRO A 141 -26.94 -0.28 -29.81
C PRO A 141 -25.97 -0.53 -28.64
N ALA A 142 -26.05 -1.68 -27.97
CA ALA A 142 -25.15 -2.03 -26.88
C ALA A 142 -23.71 -2.29 -27.37
N ALA A 143 -23.54 -2.78 -28.60
CA ALA A 143 -22.23 -3.04 -29.19
C ALA A 143 -21.42 -1.76 -29.34
N GLU A 144 -22.06 -0.65 -29.70
CA GLU A 144 -21.41 0.65 -29.85
C GLU A 144 -20.86 1.16 -28.51
N VAL A 145 -21.62 0.99 -27.42
CA VAL A 145 -21.20 1.36 -26.07
C VAL A 145 -19.98 0.55 -25.61
N TRP A 146 -20.02 -0.78 -25.79
CA TRP A 146 -18.91 -1.65 -25.40
C TRP A 146 -17.65 -1.43 -26.25
N ASN A 147 -17.81 -1.20 -27.56
CA ASN A 147 -16.69 -0.86 -28.44
C ASN A 147 -16.05 0.48 -28.06
N ALA A 148 -16.84 1.50 -27.70
CA ALA A 148 -16.32 2.78 -27.23
C ALA A 148 -15.53 2.63 -25.92
N ALA A 149 -16.04 1.85 -24.96
CA ALA A 149 -15.36 1.56 -23.70
C ALA A 149 -14.04 0.79 -23.92
N LEU A 150 -14.03 -0.19 -24.84
CA LEU A 150 -12.84 -0.96 -25.20
C LEU A 150 -11.74 -0.06 -25.80
N VAL A 151 -12.10 0.79 -26.75
CA VAL A 151 -11.16 1.74 -27.38
C VAL A 151 -10.59 2.72 -26.35
N GLN A 152 -11.40 3.20 -25.41
CA GLN A 152 -10.90 4.04 -24.31
C GLN A 152 -9.83 3.31 -23.48
N GLN A 153 -10.09 2.08 -23.05
CA GLN A 153 -9.15 1.32 -22.22
C GLN A 153 -7.86 0.96 -22.95
N LEU A 154 -7.94 0.68 -24.25
CA LEU A 154 -6.77 0.46 -25.10
C LEU A 154 -5.90 1.72 -25.19
N ASN A 155 -6.51 2.89 -25.38
CA ASN A 155 -5.81 4.17 -25.39
C ASN A 155 -5.13 4.46 -24.04
N GLU A 156 -5.78 4.13 -22.92
CA GLU A 156 -5.21 4.27 -21.58
C GLU A 156 -4.01 3.35 -21.30
N LEU A 157 -3.86 2.28 -22.08
CA LEU A 157 -2.71 1.39 -22.07
C LEU A 157 -1.67 1.73 -23.14
N GLY A 158 -1.94 2.75 -23.98
CA GLY A 158 -1.08 3.14 -25.09
C GLY A 158 -1.07 2.14 -26.25
N MET A 159 -2.09 1.27 -26.36
CA MET A 159 -2.24 0.30 -27.44
C MET A 159 -3.22 0.83 -28.49
N SER A 160 -2.85 0.85 -29.76
CA SER A 160 -3.74 1.31 -30.84
C SER A 160 -4.60 0.16 -31.39
N ALA A 161 -5.92 0.37 -31.39
CA ALA A 161 -6.93 -0.58 -31.86
C ALA A 161 -6.96 -0.66 -33.40
N GLY A 162 -6.15 -1.54 -33.97
CA GLY A 162 -6.29 -2.01 -35.36
C GLY A 162 -6.93 -3.40 -35.48
N ALA A 163 -7.27 -4.01 -34.34
CA ALA A 163 -7.65 -5.41 -34.21
C ALA A 163 -9.10 -5.55 -33.75
N THR A 164 -9.73 -6.70 -34.02
CA THR A 164 -11.11 -6.98 -33.59
C THR A 164 -11.20 -7.17 -32.07
N ALA A 165 -12.39 -7.08 -31.48
CA ALA A 165 -12.58 -7.33 -30.05
C ALA A 165 -12.03 -8.72 -29.62
N ALA A 166 -12.16 -9.74 -30.48
CA ALA A 166 -11.61 -11.07 -30.21
C ALA A 166 -10.07 -11.09 -30.20
N ASP A 167 -9.42 -10.38 -31.12
CA ASP A 167 -7.96 -10.24 -31.14
C ASP A 167 -7.46 -9.51 -29.89
N VAL A 168 -8.20 -8.48 -29.47
CA VAL A 168 -7.90 -7.73 -28.24
C VAL A 168 -8.05 -8.61 -27.01
N ALA A 169 -9.11 -9.42 -26.92
CA ALA A 169 -9.30 -10.37 -25.81
C ALA A 169 -8.13 -11.37 -25.71
N ALA A 170 -7.72 -11.95 -26.84
CA ALA A 170 -6.60 -12.88 -26.89
C ALA A 170 -5.25 -12.22 -26.49
N ALA A 171 -5.01 -10.98 -26.97
CA ALA A 171 -3.83 -10.21 -26.61
C ALA A 171 -3.82 -9.82 -25.13
N ALA A 172 -4.94 -9.34 -24.59
CA ALA A 172 -5.09 -8.96 -23.18
C ALA A 172 -4.93 -10.17 -22.26
N GLN A 173 -5.44 -11.34 -22.66
CA GLN A 173 -5.25 -12.58 -21.93
C GLN A 173 -3.77 -12.99 -21.90
N THR A 174 -3.08 -12.92 -23.05
CA THR A 174 -1.64 -13.20 -23.15
C THR A 174 -0.82 -12.25 -22.26
N LEU A 175 -1.15 -10.96 -22.29
CA LEU A 175 -0.53 -9.95 -21.43
C LEU A 175 -0.76 -10.25 -19.94
N THR A 176 -1.98 -10.62 -19.56
CA THR A 176 -2.34 -10.94 -18.16
C THR A 176 -1.51 -12.12 -17.63
N TRP A 177 -1.43 -13.22 -18.40
CA TRP A 177 -0.59 -14.37 -18.03
C TRP A 177 0.91 -14.01 -18.01
N GLY A 178 1.36 -13.20 -18.96
CA GLY A 178 2.74 -12.71 -19.00
C GLY A 178 3.11 -11.89 -17.77
N LEU A 179 2.27 -10.93 -17.39
CA LEU A 179 2.44 -10.12 -16.18
C LEU A 179 2.36 -10.97 -14.90
N PHE A 180 1.49 -11.98 -14.88
CA PHE A 180 1.42 -12.92 -13.76
C PHE A 180 2.71 -13.76 -13.62
N ALA A 181 3.27 -14.23 -14.73
CA ALA A 181 4.55 -14.92 -14.71
C ALA A 181 5.70 -14.00 -14.28
N ASP A 182 5.71 -12.75 -14.76
CA ASP A 182 6.71 -11.74 -14.41
C ASP A 182 6.74 -11.47 -12.90
N ILE A 183 5.57 -11.28 -12.26
CA ILE A 183 5.52 -11.07 -10.80
C ILE A 183 5.96 -12.31 -10.01
N LEU A 184 5.68 -13.52 -10.50
CA LEU A 184 6.15 -14.75 -9.87
C LEU A 184 7.66 -14.88 -9.93
N VAL A 185 8.27 -14.56 -11.08
CA VAL A 185 9.73 -14.56 -11.24
C VAL A 185 10.35 -13.51 -10.32
N PHE A 186 9.82 -12.28 -10.34
CA PHE A 186 10.25 -11.20 -9.46
C PHE A 186 10.17 -11.60 -7.99
N PHE A 187 9.03 -12.13 -7.54
CA PHE A 187 8.84 -12.58 -6.15
C PHE A 187 9.74 -13.77 -5.79
N ALA A 188 9.98 -14.70 -6.71
CA ALA A 188 10.90 -15.81 -6.48
C ALA A 188 12.33 -15.32 -6.24
N VAL A 189 12.80 -14.32 -6.99
CA VAL A 189 14.12 -13.70 -6.76
C VAL A 189 14.18 -13.07 -5.37
N LEU A 190 13.14 -12.34 -4.94
CA LEU A 190 13.06 -11.78 -3.59
C LEU A 190 13.10 -12.86 -2.51
N MET A 191 12.35 -13.94 -2.69
CA MET A 191 12.32 -15.05 -1.73
C MET A 191 13.68 -15.74 -1.63
N VAL A 192 14.41 -15.89 -2.74
CA VAL A 192 15.79 -16.41 -2.72
C VAL A 192 16.72 -15.49 -1.94
N GLY A 193 16.67 -14.17 -2.19
CA GLY A 193 17.48 -13.19 -1.46
C GLY A 193 17.18 -13.16 0.04
N PHE A 194 15.90 -13.17 0.40
CA PHE A 194 15.46 -13.23 1.79
C PHE A 194 15.88 -14.55 2.46
N ALA A 195 15.65 -15.69 1.81
CA ALA A 195 16.06 -17.00 2.31
C ALA A 195 17.58 -17.09 2.50
N TYR A 196 18.37 -16.46 1.62
CA TYR A 196 19.82 -16.38 1.78
C TYR A 196 20.22 -15.68 3.08
N VAL A 197 19.71 -14.47 3.33
CA VAL A 197 20.01 -13.70 4.56
C VAL A 197 19.53 -14.45 5.81
N TRP A 198 18.36 -15.07 5.74
CA TRP A 198 17.84 -15.90 6.81
C TRP A 198 18.76 -17.09 7.11
N SER A 199 19.17 -17.83 6.08
CA SER A 199 20.03 -19.01 6.22
C SER A 199 21.41 -18.67 6.81
N ARG A 200 21.92 -17.47 6.54
CA ARG A 200 23.18 -16.95 7.08
C ARG A 200 23.09 -16.62 8.57
N GLY A 201 21.88 -16.50 9.11
CA GLY A 201 21.66 -16.17 10.52
C GLY A 201 22.00 -14.71 10.85
N ASP A 202 22.08 -13.83 9.86
CA ASP A 202 22.34 -12.40 10.06
C ASP A 202 21.17 -11.71 10.81
N LEU A 203 20.00 -12.36 10.84
CA LEU A 203 18.82 -11.94 11.59
C LEU A 203 18.78 -12.46 13.04
N ASN A 204 19.73 -13.28 13.47
CA ASN A 204 19.73 -13.85 14.81
C ASN A 204 20.24 -12.85 15.85
N TRP A 205 19.32 -12.24 16.61
CA TRP A 205 19.61 -11.25 17.66
C TRP A 205 20.47 -11.76 18.81
N VAL A 206 20.31 -13.04 19.17
CA VAL A 206 21.05 -13.66 20.27
C VAL A 206 22.06 -14.63 19.68
N ARG A 207 23.35 -14.24 19.67
CA ARG A 207 24.39 -15.27 19.76
C ARG A 207 24.42 -15.65 21.23
N THR A 208 23.73 -16.72 21.60
CA THR A 208 24.07 -17.40 22.85
C THR A 208 25.57 -17.68 22.75
N THR A 209 26.31 -17.40 23.81
CA THR A 209 27.75 -17.66 23.93
C THR A 209 28.01 -19.18 23.91
N VAL A 210 27.62 -19.88 22.85
CA VAL A 210 27.72 -21.35 22.72
C VAL A 210 29.14 -21.78 22.35
N ASN A 211 30.07 -20.84 22.26
CA ASN A 211 31.48 -21.13 22.39
C ASN A 211 31.99 -20.47 23.68
N ALA A 212 31.54 -20.96 24.83
CA ALA A 212 32.38 -20.86 26.02
C ALA A 212 33.73 -21.45 25.62
N ALA A 213 34.80 -20.66 25.72
CA ALA A 213 36.14 -21.13 25.41
C ALA A 213 36.39 -22.48 26.11
N PRO A 214 37.05 -23.46 25.48
CA PRO A 214 37.34 -24.74 26.12
C PRO A 214 38.12 -24.47 27.41
N GLY A 215 37.48 -24.65 28.57
CA GLY A 215 38.11 -24.42 29.88
C GLY A 215 37.37 -23.49 30.87
N TYR A 216 36.20 -22.95 30.55
CA TYR A 216 35.40 -22.27 31.59
C TYR A 216 34.69 -23.31 32.46
N ASP A 217 35.29 -23.62 33.60
CA ASP A 217 34.72 -24.48 34.64
C ASP A 217 33.49 -23.81 35.27
N GLN A 218 32.31 -24.38 35.00
CA GLN A 218 31.03 -23.91 35.56
C GLN A 218 30.87 -24.23 37.06
N SER A 219 31.77 -25.01 37.66
CA SER A 219 31.70 -25.40 39.06
C SER A 219 32.20 -24.32 40.03
N ALA A 220 32.87 -23.28 39.54
CA ALA A 220 33.42 -22.19 40.36
C ALA A 220 32.38 -21.18 40.88
N THR A 221 31.14 -21.21 40.37
CA THR A 221 30.11 -20.22 40.72
C THR A 221 29.05 -20.72 41.71
N THR A 222 29.13 -21.96 42.17
CA THR A 222 28.24 -22.44 43.23
C THR A 222 28.81 -22.00 44.58
N PRO A 223 28.12 -21.14 45.37
CA PRO A 223 28.57 -20.84 46.72
C PRO A 223 28.55 -22.16 47.50
N ARG A 224 29.70 -22.57 48.04
CA ARG A 224 29.71 -23.66 49.03
C ARG A 224 28.93 -23.16 50.23
N ALA A 225 27.74 -23.72 50.43
CA ALA A 225 26.98 -23.55 51.66
C ALA A 225 27.89 -23.97 52.82
N ALA A 226 28.12 -23.04 53.74
CA ALA A 226 28.79 -23.27 55.01
C ALA A 226 27.80 -23.87 56.02
#